data_AF-A8ALA8-F1
#
_entry.id   AF-A8ALA8-F1
#
_cell.length_a   1.000
_cell.length_b   1.000
_cell.length_c   1.000
_cell.angle_alpha   90.00
_cell.angle_beta   90.00
_cell.angle_gamma   90.00
#
_symmetry.space_group_name_H-M   'P 1'
#
loop_
_entity.id
_entity.type
_entity.pdbx_description
1 polymer ?
#
loop_
_entity_poly.entity_id
_entity_poly.type
_entity_poly.pdbx_seq_one_letter_code
_entity_poly.pdbx_strand_id
1 'polypeptide(L)'
;MSARLINKTSVPPVVPSFYGLSHSYDCGRPCYYCLLVYLDRKSILTTNTHTLHIEEILELLPHRFPFLLVDRVLDFEEGRFLRAVKNVSVNEPFFQGHFPGKPIFPGVLILEAMAQATGILAFKSVGKLEPGELYYFAGIDEARFKRPVVPGDQMIMEVTFEKTRRGLTRFKGVALVDGKVVCEATMMCARSREA
;
A
#
# COMPACT_ATOMS: atom_id res chain seq x y z
N MET A 1 42.45 21.28 -49.79
CA MET A 1 41.33 20.76 -50.61
C MET A 1 40.06 20.75 -49.77
N SER A 2 39.00 21.37 -50.31
CA SER A 2 37.58 21.28 -49.96
C SER A 2 37.09 21.73 -48.57
N ALA A 3 36.45 22.90 -48.59
CA ALA A 3 35.40 23.31 -47.65
C ALA A 3 34.14 22.42 -47.78
N ARG A 4 33.37 22.27 -46.68
CA ARG A 4 31.94 21.92 -46.67
C ARG A 4 31.20 22.60 -45.51
N LEU A 5 30.42 23.62 -45.88
CA LEU A 5 29.01 23.93 -45.55
C LEU A 5 28.41 23.53 -44.17
N ILE A 6 28.13 24.57 -43.37
CA ILE A 6 26.89 24.93 -42.63
C ILE A 6 25.85 23.82 -42.35
N ASN A 7 25.50 23.59 -41.08
CA ASN A 7 24.08 23.49 -40.69
C ASN A 7 23.77 23.90 -39.23
N LYS A 8 22.94 24.94 -39.16
CA LYS A 8 21.99 25.45 -38.17
C LYS A 8 22.01 24.94 -36.72
N THR A 9 22.14 25.94 -35.84
CA THR A 9 21.76 26.06 -34.44
C THR A 9 20.29 25.78 -34.16
N SER A 10 19.99 25.05 -33.07
CA SER A 10 18.85 25.34 -32.20
C SER A 10 19.07 24.71 -30.82
N VAL A 11 19.45 25.56 -29.86
CA VAL A 11 19.52 25.27 -28.43
C VAL A 11 18.09 25.21 -27.89
N PRO A 12 17.69 24.21 -27.08
CA PRO A 12 16.39 24.22 -26.43
C PRO A 12 16.36 25.30 -25.32
N PRO A 13 15.29 26.09 -25.20
CA PRO A 13 15.23 27.16 -24.22
C PRO A 13 15.11 26.61 -22.80
N VAL A 14 15.85 27.28 -21.92
CA VAL A 14 15.86 27.19 -20.47
C VAL A 14 14.45 27.34 -19.91
N VAL A 15 14.04 26.42 -19.04
CA VAL A 15 12.81 26.51 -18.24
C VAL A 15 12.84 27.76 -17.36
N PRO A 16 11.84 28.66 -17.45
CA PRO A 16 11.73 29.74 -16.48
C PRO A 16 11.18 29.19 -15.16
N SER A 17 11.97 29.41 -14.12
CA SER A 17 11.58 29.52 -12.72
C SER A 17 10.18 30.15 -12.55
N PHE A 18 9.19 29.35 -12.13
CA PHE A 18 7.85 29.83 -11.73
C PHE A 18 7.91 30.43 -10.32
N TYR A 19 8.47 31.64 -10.20
CA TYR A 19 8.15 32.52 -9.09
C TYR A 19 7.02 33.47 -9.52
N GLY A 20 5.86 33.26 -8.91
CA GLY A 20 4.86 34.27 -8.58
C GLY A 20 4.35 35.19 -9.69
N LEU A 21 3.17 34.88 -10.22
CA LEU A 21 2.21 35.90 -10.68
C LEU A 21 0.79 35.42 -10.41
N SER A 22 0.28 35.76 -9.21
CA SER A 22 -1.14 35.86 -8.93
C SER A 22 -1.69 37.05 -9.72
N HIS A 23 -2.10 36.84 -10.98
CA HIS A 23 -2.88 37.82 -11.72
C HIS A 23 -4.13 37.14 -12.25
N SER A 24 -5.22 37.32 -11.49
CA SER A 24 -6.59 37.04 -11.89
C SER A 24 -6.94 38.01 -13.02
N TYR A 25 -6.73 37.61 -14.27
CA TYR A 25 -7.36 38.31 -15.39
C TYR A 25 -8.82 37.85 -15.44
N ASP A 26 -9.69 38.71 -14.93
CA ASP A 26 -11.13 38.61 -15.07
C ASP A 26 -11.50 38.84 -16.55
N CYS A 27 -11.42 37.78 -17.36
CA CYS A 27 -11.98 37.81 -18.71
C CYS A 27 -13.48 37.48 -18.61
N GLY A 28 -14.32 38.51 -18.66
CA GLY A 28 -15.78 38.42 -18.52
C GLY A 28 -16.54 37.66 -19.62
N ARG A 29 -15.93 36.66 -20.28
CA ARG A 29 -16.59 35.67 -21.16
C ARG A 29 -15.84 34.33 -21.09
N PRO A 30 -16.54 33.18 -21.02
CA PRO A 30 -15.91 31.88 -20.94
C PRO A 30 -15.17 31.58 -22.26
N CYS A 31 -13.85 31.69 -22.25
CA CYS A 31 -13.01 31.21 -23.34
C CYS A 31 -13.08 29.68 -23.39
N TYR A 32 -13.40 29.10 -24.55
CA TYR A 32 -13.41 27.62 -24.75
C TYR A 32 -12.10 26.95 -24.31
N TYR A 33 -10.97 27.66 -24.44
CA TYR A 33 -9.67 27.19 -23.97
C TYR A 33 -9.58 27.13 -22.43
N CYS A 34 -10.17 28.10 -21.73
CA CYS A 34 -10.24 28.09 -20.27
C CYS A 34 -11.19 26.99 -19.76
N LEU A 35 -12.28 26.71 -20.48
CA LEU A 35 -13.21 25.62 -20.16
C LEU A 35 -12.55 24.25 -20.38
N LEU A 36 -11.76 24.06 -21.43
CA LEU A 36 -11.04 22.81 -21.67
C LEU A 36 -9.96 22.55 -20.61
N VAL A 37 -9.19 23.56 -20.20
CA VAL A 37 -8.22 23.41 -19.10
C VAL A 37 -8.93 23.15 -17.75
N TYR A 38 -10.12 23.72 -17.55
CA TYR A 38 -10.90 23.51 -16.32
C TYR A 38 -11.63 22.14 -16.30
N LEU A 39 -12.08 21.64 -17.45
CA LEU A 39 -12.72 20.33 -17.60
C LEU A 39 -11.69 19.19 -17.59
N ASP A 40 -10.48 19.41 -18.13
CA ASP A 40 -9.36 18.46 -18.08
C ASP A 40 -8.79 18.32 -16.65
N ARG A 41 -8.87 19.38 -15.83
CA ARG A 41 -8.50 19.30 -14.39
C ARG A 41 -9.50 18.54 -13.53
N LYS A 42 -10.76 18.41 -13.96
CA LYS A 42 -11.80 17.67 -13.22
C LYS A 42 -11.81 16.17 -13.50
N SER A 43 -11.21 15.72 -14.61
CA SER A 43 -11.18 14.29 -14.98
C SER A 43 -10.06 13.50 -14.29
N ILE A 44 -9.09 14.17 -13.66
CA ILE A 44 -7.87 13.54 -13.08
C ILE A 44 -7.98 13.34 -11.54
N LEU A 45 -9.03 13.84 -10.87
CA LEU A 45 -9.09 13.88 -9.39
C LEU A 45 -10.08 12.90 -8.73
N THR A 46 -10.59 11.90 -9.43
CA THR A 46 -11.56 10.94 -8.86
C THR A 46 -11.08 9.50 -8.89
N THR A 47 -9.87 9.25 -8.38
CA THR A 47 -9.64 8.00 -7.64
C THR A 47 -9.76 8.34 -6.17
N ASN A 48 -10.96 8.19 -5.60
CA ASN A 48 -11.15 8.27 -4.16
C ASN A 48 -10.37 7.11 -3.55
N THR A 49 -9.14 7.39 -3.12
CA THR A 49 -8.29 6.46 -2.40
C THR A 49 -8.77 6.38 -0.96
N HIS A 50 -9.08 5.17 -0.47
CA HIS A 50 -9.53 4.98 0.91
C HIS A 50 -8.35 4.64 1.82
N THR A 51 -7.76 5.68 2.42
CA THR A 51 -6.62 5.53 3.35
C THR A 51 -7.08 5.31 4.78
N LEU A 52 -6.33 4.52 5.57
CA LEU A 52 -6.49 4.43 7.03
C LEU A 52 -5.14 4.69 7.73
N HIS A 53 -5.17 5.51 8.76
CA HIS A 53 -4.04 5.78 9.65
C HIS A 53 -4.01 4.83 10.85
N ILE A 54 -2.96 4.92 11.66
CA ILE A 54 -2.70 3.97 12.74
C ILE A 54 -3.80 3.97 13.81
N GLU A 55 -4.44 5.11 14.05
CA GLU A 55 -5.55 5.23 15.00
C GLU A 55 -6.73 4.35 14.59
N GLU A 56 -7.12 4.39 13.32
CA GLU A 56 -8.19 3.58 12.75
C GLU A 56 -7.81 2.09 12.71
N ILE A 57 -6.54 1.79 12.43
CA ILE A 57 -6.02 0.42 12.47
C ILE A 57 -6.10 -0.15 13.89
N LEU A 58 -5.78 0.65 14.92
CA LEU A 58 -5.86 0.24 16.33
C LEU A 58 -7.31 -0.01 16.78
N GLU A 59 -8.29 0.66 16.20
CA GLU A 59 -9.71 0.39 16.44
C GLU A 59 -10.22 -0.88 15.74
N LEU A 60 -9.59 -1.27 14.63
CA LEU A 60 -10.01 -2.43 13.83
C LEU A 60 -9.31 -3.71 14.28
N LEU A 61 -8.00 -3.65 14.48
CA LEU A 61 -7.20 -4.79 14.89
C LEU A 61 -7.02 -4.84 16.41
N PRO A 62 -7.19 -6.01 17.04
CA PRO A 62 -6.90 -6.16 18.47
C PRO A 62 -5.39 -6.24 18.77
N HIS A 63 -4.55 -6.50 17.75
CA HIS A 63 -3.10 -6.62 17.89
C HIS A 63 -2.46 -5.35 18.46
N ARG A 64 -1.49 -5.52 19.36
CA ARG A 64 -0.70 -4.44 19.96
C ARG A 64 0.78 -4.80 19.92
N PHE A 65 1.64 -3.87 20.33
CA PHE A 65 3.08 -4.14 20.44
C PHE A 65 3.34 -5.42 21.26
N PRO A 66 4.27 -6.30 20.84
CA PRO A 66 5.18 -6.19 19.68
C PRO A 66 4.67 -6.87 18.39
N PHE A 67 3.36 -7.10 18.26
CA PHE A 67 2.78 -7.94 17.21
C PHE A 67 1.78 -7.23 16.29
N LEU A 68 1.60 -5.91 16.39
CA LEU A 68 0.92 -5.13 15.36
C LEU A 68 1.91 -4.77 14.25
N LEU A 69 1.65 -5.23 13.03
CA LEU A 69 2.59 -5.20 11.90
C LEU A 69 2.02 -4.49 10.65
N VAL A 70 0.95 -3.71 10.80
CA VAL A 70 0.41 -2.86 9.73
C VAL A 70 0.43 -1.42 10.21
N ASP A 71 1.19 -0.56 9.53
CA ASP A 71 1.39 0.83 9.96
C ASP A 71 0.41 1.80 9.28
N ARG A 72 -0.04 1.48 8.06
CA ARG A 72 -0.94 2.32 7.25
C ARG A 72 -1.67 1.50 6.20
N VAL A 73 -2.92 1.86 5.90
CA VAL A 73 -3.62 1.40 4.69
C VAL A 73 -3.56 2.50 3.63
N LEU A 74 -3.05 2.16 2.45
CA LEU A 74 -2.96 3.07 1.32
C LEU A 74 -4.25 3.14 0.53
N ASP A 75 -4.93 2.02 0.37
CA ASP A 75 -6.19 1.94 -0.37
C ASP A 75 -6.91 0.63 -0.07
N PHE A 76 -8.22 0.60 -0.20
CA PHE A 76 -8.99 -0.64 -0.17
C PHE A 76 -10.33 -0.49 -0.87
N GLU A 77 -10.90 -1.64 -1.24
CA GLU A 77 -12.28 -1.76 -1.67
C GLU A 77 -12.92 -2.92 -0.91
N GLU A 78 -14.05 -2.63 -0.25
CA GLU A 78 -14.77 -3.60 0.58
C GLU A 78 -15.11 -4.86 -0.20
N GLY A 79 -14.81 -6.02 0.39
CA GLY A 79 -15.03 -7.34 -0.20
C GLY A 79 -14.09 -7.70 -1.34
N ARG A 80 -13.11 -6.85 -1.70
CA ARG A 80 -12.25 -7.07 -2.87
C ARG A 80 -10.77 -7.06 -2.55
N PHE A 81 -10.20 -5.93 -2.16
CA PHE A 81 -8.75 -5.83 -1.93
C PHE A 81 -8.40 -4.81 -0.86
N LEU A 82 -7.19 -4.92 -0.30
CA LEU A 82 -6.59 -3.92 0.56
C LEU A 82 -5.09 -3.85 0.31
N ARG A 83 -4.57 -2.62 0.26
CA ARG A 83 -3.14 -2.32 0.11
C ARG A 83 -2.64 -1.58 1.34
N ALA A 84 -1.65 -2.16 2.00
CA ALA A 84 -1.12 -1.70 3.28
C ALA A 84 0.41 -1.50 3.24
N VAL A 85 0.91 -0.79 4.24
CA VAL A 85 2.34 -0.53 4.45
C VAL A 85 2.79 -1.15 5.76
N LYS A 86 3.94 -1.81 5.70
CA LYS A 86 4.79 -2.09 6.86
C LYS A 86 6.16 -1.47 6.63
N ASN A 87 6.47 -0.44 7.42
CA ASN A 87 7.80 0.13 7.51
C ASN A 87 8.69 -0.81 8.34
N VAL A 88 9.88 -1.09 7.82
CA VAL A 88 10.83 -2.00 8.45
C VAL A 88 11.95 -1.18 9.08
N SER A 89 12.00 -1.18 10.41
CA SER A 89 12.96 -0.39 11.18
C SER A 89 13.88 -1.28 11.98
N VAL A 90 15.18 -0.95 12.02
CA VAL A 90 16.15 -1.67 12.87
C VAL A 90 15.76 -1.63 14.36
N ASN A 91 14.93 -0.66 14.76
CA ASN A 91 14.45 -0.50 16.13
C ASN A 91 13.27 -1.44 16.50
N GLU A 92 13.00 -2.47 15.70
CA GLU A 92 11.98 -3.48 16.01
C GLU A 92 12.59 -4.64 16.84
N PRO A 93 11.87 -5.14 17.85
CA PRO A 93 12.44 -6.00 18.89
C PRO A 93 12.96 -7.35 18.39
N PHE A 94 12.45 -7.88 17.27
CA PHE A 94 12.89 -9.17 16.74
C PHE A 94 14.26 -9.10 16.03
N PHE A 95 14.74 -7.92 15.61
CA PHE A 95 16.03 -7.80 14.93
C PHE A 95 17.23 -8.09 15.83
N GLN A 96 17.09 -7.93 17.16
CA GLN A 96 18.14 -8.31 18.11
C GLN A 96 18.44 -9.82 18.08
N GLY A 97 17.47 -10.64 17.64
CA GLY A 97 17.58 -12.09 17.56
C GLY A 97 17.60 -12.66 16.14
N HIS A 98 17.25 -11.87 15.11
CA HIS A 98 17.06 -12.38 13.74
C HIS A 98 17.70 -11.48 12.66
N PHE A 99 19.00 -11.56 12.43
CA PHE A 99 20.02 -12.27 13.21
C PHE A 99 21.00 -11.25 13.80
N PRO A 100 21.63 -11.51 14.96
CA PRO A 100 22.64 -10.60 15.50
C PRO A 100 23.72 -10.24 14.46
N GLY A 101 23.93 -8.96 14.20
CA GLY A 101 24.88 -8.46 13.20
C GLY A 101 24.42 -8.53 11.72
N LYS A 102 23.28 -9.19 11.44
CA LYS A 102 22.69 -9.29 10.10
C LYS A 102 21.16 -9.22 10.20
N PRO A 103 20.59 -8.01 10.36
CA PRO A 103 19.15 -7.84 10.54
C PRO A 103 18.41 -8.20 9.25
N ILE A 104 17.55 -9.21 9.31
CA ILE A 104 16.70 -9.65 8.20
C ILE A 104 15.29 -9.80 8.76
N PHE A 105 14.30 -9.16 8.14
CA PHE A 105 12.92 -9.23 8.60
C PHE A 105 12.43 -10.69 8.47
N PRO A 106 11.94 -11.33 9.56
CA PRO A 106 11.54 -12.73 9.51
C PRO A 106 10.38 -12.95 8.51
N GLY A 107 10.54 -13.93 7.61
CA GLY A 107 9.52 -14.21 6.58
C GLY A 107 8.14 -14.53 7.16
N VAL A 108 8.09 -15.22 8.30
CA VAL A 108 6.82 -15.50 9.01
C VAL A 108 6.10 -14.23 9.47
N LEU A 109 6.82 -13.15 9.76
CA LEU A 109 6.21 -11.86 10.10
C LEU A 109 5.67 -11.12 8.87
N ILE A 110 6.16 -11.44 7.67
CA ILE A 110 5.55 -10.96 6.42
C ILE A 110 4.17 -11.60 6.23
N LEU A 111 4.07 -12.91 6.49
CA LEU A 111 2.80 -13.64 6.45
C LEU A 111 1.82 -13.11 7.50
N GLU A 112 2.28 -12.88 8.73
CA GLU A 112 1.48 -12.27 9.79
C GLU A 112 0.99 -10.86 9.42
N ALA A 113 1.87 -10.00 8.90
CA ALA A 113 1.49 -8.65 8.47
C ALA A 113 0.44 -8.68 7.34
N MET A 114 0.56 -9.60 6.39
CA MET A 114 -0.45 -9.82 5.36
C MET A 114 -1.77 -10.35 5.94
N ALA A 115 -1.74 -11.25 6.92
CA ALA A 115 -2.96 -11.72 7.59
C ALA A 115 -3.66 -10.64 8.43
N GLN A 116 -2.89 -9.72 9.03
CA GLN A 116 -3.47 -8.54 9.66
C GLN A 116 -4.14 -7.62 8.63
N ALA A 117 -3.52 -7.45 7.46
CA ALA A 117 -4.12 -6.72 6.34
C ALA A 117 -5.43 -7.37 5.87
N THR A 118 -5.52 -8.72 5.80
CA THR A 118 -6.79 -9.41 5.50
C THR A 118 -7.82 -9.24 6.61
N GLY A 119 -7.40 -9.18 7.87
CA GLY A 119 -8.25 -8.86 9.02
C GLY A 119 -8.89 -7.47 8.88
N ILE A 120 -8.09 -6.44 8.57
CA ILE A 120 -8.60 -5.08 8.31
C ILE A 120 -9.63 -5.10 7.18
N LEU A 121 -9.31 -5.75 6.05
CA LEU A 121 -10.23 -5.86 4.92
C LEU A 121 -11.54 -6.55 5.34
N ALA A 122 -11.46 -7.66 6.07
CA ALA A 122 -12.63 -8.39 6.53
C ALA A 122 -13.51 -7.54 7.46
N PHE A 123 -12.92 -6.80 8.40
CA PHE A 123 -13.66 -5.97 9.34
C PHE A 123 -14.31 -4.75 8.68
N LYS A 124 -13.64 -4.17 7.67
CA LYS A 124 -14.23 -3.13 6.84
C LYS A 124 -15.37 -3.64 5.95
N SER A 125 -15.33 -4.90 5.54
CA SER A 125 -16.30 -5.48 4.59
C SER A 125 -17.52 -6.12 5.23
N VAL A 126 -17.36 -6.74 6.41
CA VAL A 126 -18.40 -7.56 7.06
C VAL A 126 -18.77 -7.03 8.45
N GLY A 127 -18.02 -6.04 8.97
CA GLY A 127 -18.19 -5.47 10.31
C GLY A 127 -17.07 -5.85 11.27
N LYS A 128 -16.84 -4.98 12.26
CA LYS A 128 -15.81 -5.14 13.30
C LYS A 128 -16.03 -6.44 14.10
N LEU A 129 -14.98 -6.92 14.79
CA LEU A 129 -15.11 -8.03 15.72
C LEU A 129 -16.04 -7.64 16.88
N GLU A 130 -16.97 -8.53 17.20
CA GLU A 130 -17.80 -8.40 18.40
C GLU A 130 -17.04 -8.95 19.62
N PRO A 131 -17.38 -8.54 20.86
CA PRO A 131 -16.80 -9.11 22.06
C PRO A 131 -16.91 -10.65 22.09
N GLY A 132 -15.79 -11.34 22.32
CA GLY A 132 -15.71 -12.81 22.32
C GLY A 132 -15.44 -13.45 20.95
N GLU A 133 -15.30 -12.66 19.88
CA GLU A 133 -14.90 -13.14 18.57
C GLU A 133 -13.41 -12.94 18.31
N LEU A 134 -12.80 -13.95 17.68
CA LEU A 134 -11.41 -13.98 17.30
C LEU A 134 -11.27 -14.17 15.79
N TYR A 135 -10.19 -13.60 15.25
CA TYR A 135 -9.82 -13.74 13.85
C TYR A 135 -8.58 -14.62 13.76
N TYR A 136 -8.78 -15.88 13.40
CA TYR A 136 -7.75 -16.90 13.39
C TYR A 136 -7.07 -17.01 12.03
N PHE A 137 -5.75 -17.19 12.06
CA PHE A 137 -4.98 -17.63 10.91
C PHE A 137 -5.08 -19.16 10.80
N ALA A 138 -5.94 -19.65 9.91
CA ALA A 138 -6.33 -21.06 9.85
C ALA A 138 -5.42 -21.92 8.95
N GLY A 139 -4.78 -21.33 7.93
CA GLY A 139 -3.87 -22.05 7.06
C GLY A 139 -3.17 -21.17 6.04
N ILE A 140 -2.07 -21.68 5.50
CA ILE A 140 -1.22 -20.99 4.51
C ILE A 140 -0.85 -22.00 3.43
N ASP A 141 -1.13 -21.63 2.17
CA ASP A 141 -0.76 -22.40 0.99
C ASP A 141 0.21 -21.59 0.12
N GLU A 142 1.10 -22.29 -0.58
CA GLU A 142 1.97 -21.73 -1.62
C GLU A 142 2.81 -20.51 -1.20
N ALA A 143 3.13 -20.36 0.08
CA ALA A 143 4.01 -19.29 0.54
C ALA A 143 5.40 -19.40 -0.09
N ARG A 144 5.89 -18.31 -0.68
CA ARG A 144 7.23 -18.20 -1.28
C ARG A 144 7.89 -16.90 -0.83
N PHE A 145 9.11 -17.01 -0.31
CA PHE A 145 9.97 -15.87 0.05
C PHE A 145 11.02 -15.71 -1.04
N LYS A 146 10.89 -14.66 -1.85
CA LYS A 146 11.72 -14.46 -3.05
C LYS A 146 12.98 -13.65 -2.75
N ARG A 147 12.91 -12.74 -1.79
CA ARG A 147 13.99 -11.79 -1.46
C ARG A 147 13.97 -11.47 0.04
N PRO A 148 15.12 -11.26 0.68
CA PRO A 148 15.16 -10.76 2.05
C PRO A 148 14.63 -9.32 2.10
N VAL A 149 13.94 -9.00 3.19
CA VAL A 149 13.52 -7.64 3.56
C VAL A 149 14.41 -7.19 4.71
N VAL A 150 14.89 -5.95 4.68
CA VAL A 150 15.90 -5.42 5.61
C VAL A 150 15.48 -4.07 6.21
N PRO A 151 16.09 -3.62 7.32
CA PRO A 151 15.85 -2.28 7.84
C PRO A 151 16.03 -1.18 6.78
N GLY A 152 15.08 -0.25 6.72
CA GLY A 152 15.01 0.80 5.71
C GLY A 152 14.01 0.52 4.59
N ASP A 153 13.63 -0.75 4.39
CA ASP A 153 12.62 -1.12 3.41
C ASP A 153 11.23 -0.61 3.83
N GLN A 154 10.46 -0.16 2.84
CA GLN A 154 9.02 0.01 2.97
C GLN A 154 8.34 -1.13 2.23
N MET A 155 7.77 -2.07 3.00
CA MET A 155 7.08 -3.22 2.44
C MET A 155 5.62 -2.85 2.16
N ILE A 156 5.24 -2.87 0.88
CA ILE A 156 3.87 -2.69 0.41
C ILE A 156 3.22 -4.06 0.30
N MET A 157 2.12 -4.26 1.00
CA MET A 157 1.36 -5.50 0.99
C MET A 157 0.05 -5.28 0.25
N GLU A 158 -0.28 -6.14 -0.70
CA GLU A 158 -1.57 -6.17 -1.36
C GLU A 158 -2.23 -7.52 -1.09
N VAL A 159 -3.42 -7.48 -0.49
CA VAL A 159 -4.24 -8.66 -0.21
C VAL A 159 -5.54 -8.57 -0.97
N THR A 160 -5.91 -9.66 -1.65
CA THR A 160 -7.12 -9.77 -2.45
C THR A 160 -7.97 -10.91 -1.93
N PHE A 161 -9.26 -10.65 -1.75
CA PHE A 161 -10.26 -11.66 -1.43
C PHE A 161 -10.45 -12.62 -2.62
N GLU A 162 -10.45 -13.93 -2.36
CA GLU A 162 -10.78 -14.92 -3.38
C GLU A 162 -12.18 -15.50 -3.18
N LYS A 163 -12.43 -16.12 -2.02
CA LYS A 163 -13.71 -16.76 -1.72
C LYS A 163 -13.85 -17.08 -0.23
N THR A 164 -15.10 -17.24 0.21
CA THR A 164 -15.43 -17.79 1.53
C THR A 164 -16.13 -19.14 1.37
N ARG A 165 -15.72 -20.14 2.17
CA ARG A 165 -16.36 -21.45 2.23
C ARG A 165 -16.34 -21.99 3.65
N ARG A 166 -17.50 -22.37 4.19
CA ARG A 166 -17.65 -22.96 5.54
C ARG A 166 -16.99 -22.13 6.65
N GLY A 167 -17.15 -20.80 6.61
CA GLY A 167 -16.58 -19.88 7.60
C GLY A 167 -15.07 -19.59 7.44
N LEU A 168 -14.37 -20.26 6.54
CA LEU A 168 -13.00 -19.89 6.15
C LEU A 168 -13.03 -18.97 4.94
N THR A 169 -12.31 -17.85 5.05
CA THR A 169 -12.11 -16.91 3.96
C THR A 169 -10.68 -17.03 3.44
N ARG A 170 -10.56 -17.22 2.12
CA ARG A 170 -9.29 -17.38 1.42
C ARG A 170 -8.92 -16.07 0.73
N PHE A 171 -7.66 -15.70 0.89
CA PHE A 171 -7.05 -14.49 0.33
C PHE A 171 -5.75 -14.83 -0.39
N LYS A 172 -5.44 -14.05 -1.42
CA LYS A 172 -4.11 -14.02 -2.02
C LYS A 172 -3.37 -12.78 -1.54
N GLY A 173 -2.13 -12.94 -1.08
CA GLY A 173 -1.27 -11.87 -0.59
C GLY A 173 0.01 -11.77 -1.41
N VAL A 174 0.42 -10.54 -1.72
CA VAL A 174 1.71 -10.22 -2.33
C VAL A 174 2.34 -9.08 -1.54
N ALA A 175 3.60 -9.25 -1.13
CA ALA A 175 4.41 -8.21 -0.53
C ALA A 175 5.50 -7.77 -1.51
N LEU A 176 5.71 -6.45 -1.63
CA LEU A 176 6.66 -5.80 -2.51
C LEU A 176 7.55 -4.83 -1.74
N VAL A 177 8.81 -4.72 -2.18
CA VAL A 177 9.73 -3.63 -1.80
C VAL A 177 10.27 -3.06 -3.11
N ASP A 178 10.19 -1.74 -3.27
CA ASP A 178 10.59 -1.03 -4.50
C ASP A 178 9.99 -1.64 -5.79
N GLY A 179 8.71 -2.02 -5.72
CA GLY A 179 7.97 -2.63 -6.84
C GLY A 179 8.39 -4.08 -7.16
N LYS A 180 9.30 -4.70 -6.41
CA LYS A 180 9.73 -6.09 -6.60
C LYS A 180 9.09 -6.99 -5.57
N VAL A 181 8.53 -8.12 -6.01
CA VAL A 181 7.93 -9.11 -5.12
C VAL A 181 8.97 -9.71 -4.18
N VAL A 182 8.75 -9.58 -2.87
CA VAL A 182 9.57 -10.17 -1.81
C VAL A 182 8.91 -11.41 -1.20
N CYS A 183 7.58 -11.44 -1.15
CA CYS A 183 6.82 -12.59 -0.68
C CYS A 183 5.47 -12.69 -1.42
N GLU A 184 4.99 -13.90 -1.62
CA GLU A 184 3.60 -14.17 -2.04
C GLU A 184 3.08 -15.40 -1.29
N ALA A 185 1.78 -15.42 -0.99
CA ALA A 185 1.13 -16.52 -0.30
C ALA A 185 -0.38 -16.55 -0.56
N THR A 186 -0.97 -17.73 -0.39
CA THR A 186 -2.41 -17.88 -0.20
C THR A 186 -2.69 -18.10 1.28
N MET A 187 -3.60 -17.34 1.87
CA MET A 187 -3.90 -17.37 3.29
C MET A 187 -5.37 -17.69 3.52
N MET A 188 -5.66 -18.45 4.57
CA MET A 188 -7.01 -18.77 4.99
C MET A 188 -7.20 -18.28 6.42
N CYS A 189 -8.21 -17.43 6.63
CA CYS A 189 -8.55 -16.89 7.94
C CYS A 189 -10.00 -17.24 8.29
N ALA A 190 -10.26 -17.40 9.58
CA ALA A 190 -11.58 -17.75 10.11
C ALA A 190 -11.98 -16.79 11.23
N ARG A 191 -13.21 -16.30 11.19
CA ARG A 191 -13.84 -15.62 12.33
C ARG A 191 -14.59 -16.67 13.15
N SER A 192 -14.25 -16.82 14.42
CA SER A 192 -14.90 -17.76 15.33
C SER A 192 -15.07 -17.14 16.70
N ARG A 193 -16.09 -17.58 17.44
CA ARG A 193 -16.21 -17.31 18.87
C ARG A 193 -15.34 -18.30 19.64
N GLU A 194 -14.76 -17.83 20.74
CA GLU A 194 -14.17 -18.72 21.74
C GLU A 194 -15.32 -19.54 22.35
N ALA A 195 -15.15 -20.86 22.43
CA ALA A 195 -16.16 -21.78 22.93
C ALA A 195 -16.18 -21.83 24.46
#